data_AF-A0A1G4KLV5-F1
#
_entry.id   AF-A0A1G4KLV5-F1
#
_cell.length_a   1.000
_cell.length_b   1.000
_cell.length_c   1.000
_cell.angle_alpha   90.00
_cell.angle_beta   90.00
_cell.angle_gamma   90.00
#
_symmetry.space_group_name_H-M   'P 1'
#
loop_
_entity.id
_entity.type
_entity.pdbx_description
1 polymer ?
#
loop_
_entity_poly.entity_id
_entity_poly.type
_entity_poly.pdbx_seq_one_letter_code
_entity_poly.pdbx_strand_id
1 'polypeptide(L)'
;MSYRDRLEGLAADEPESLLKLLKQEDEEIESKLGLNNGMLNLHRVINEDPGLRKRIERILDRFYPNDINAKSQENNEEDVDDIYDADEHRVKSDAKLRIVDTEEEVIPPENFSHIVGEIYRSSFPRPENFPFLQNSIKLKSIMVLIPEDYPQENLDFMSQAKIKLFQIGMSGNKEPFVNIPSDLLTSALEVAINPENHPILIHCNRGKHRTGCLVGCIRRLQNWSLTMIFDEYRRFAFPKARALDQQFIEMYDEEKIKKTAHEKKWLPIKW
;
A
#
# COMPACT_ATOMS: atom_id res chain seq x y z
N MET A 1 48.19 -33.11 5.70
CA MET A 1 47.71 -33.26 4.31
C MET A 1 46.46 -32.41 4.16
N SER A 2 46.62 -31.27 3.50
CA SER A 2 45.57 -30.28 3.26
C SER A 2 44.44 -30.91 2.44
N TYR A 3 43.20 -30.43 2.60
CA TYR A 3 42.09 -30.84 1.72
C TYR A 3 42.41 -30.61 0.24
N ARG A 4 43.25 -29.61 -0.07
CA ARG A 4 43.78 -29.34 -1.41
C ARG A 4 44.61 -30.51 -1.95
N ASP A 5 45.53 -31.05 -1.15
CA ASP A 5 46.39 -32.17 -1.55
C ASP A 5 45.58 -33.44 -1.86
N ARG A 6 44.44 -33.64 -1.17
CA ARG A 6 43.54 -34.78 -1.45
C ARG A 6 42.72 -34.58 -2.73
N LEU A 7 42.25 -33.36 -2.98
CA LEU A 7 41.50 -33.02 -4.19
C LEU A 7 42.39 -33.09 -5.44
N GLU A 8 43.65 -32.67 -5.33
CA GLU A 8 44.63 -32.79 -6.42
C GLU A 8 44.98 -34.26 -6.71
N GLY A 9 45.06 -35.12 -5.68
CA GLY A 9 45.24 -36.57 -5.87
C GLY A 9 44.04 -37.26 -6.53
N LEU A 10 42.82 -36.93 -6.10
CA LEU A 10 41.58 -37.49 -6.68
C LEU A 10 41.33 -37.02 -8.12
N ALA A 11 41.73 -35.79 -8.46
CA ALA A 11 41.61 -35.26 -9.82
C ALA A 11 42.62 -35.89 -10.80
N ALA A 12 43.75 -36.41 -10.29
CA ALA A 12 44.79 -37.04 -11.10
C ALA A 12 44.50 -38.51 -11.46
N ASP A 13 43.88 -39.27 -10.55
CA ASP A 13 43.67 -40.72 -10.73
C ASP A 13 42.36 -41.08 -11.45
N GLU A 14 41.23 -40.39 -11.18
CA GLU A 14 39.93 -40.69 -11.81
C GLU A 14 39.05 -39.44 -12.04
N PRO A 15 39.34 -38.64 -13.08
CA PRO A 15 38.63 -37.39 -13.33
C PRO A 15 37.14 -37.60 -13.65
N GLU A 16 36.76 -38.70 -14.29
CA GLU A 16 35.36 -39.01 -14.63
C GLU A 16 34.51 -39.34 -13.40
N SER A 17 35.09 -40.01 -12.40
CA SER A 17 34.41 -40.34 -11.14
C SER A 17 34.10 -39.08 -10.33
N LEU A 18 35.07 -38.16 -10.29
CA LEU A 18 34.95 -36.85 -9.62
C LEU A 18 33.90 -35.97 -10.30
N LEU A 19 33.88 -35.97 -11.63
CA LEU A 19 32.91 -35.21 -12.42
C LEU A 19 31.49 -35.79 -12.30
N LYS A 20 31.35 -37.10 -12.15
CA LYS A 20 30.07 -37.78 -11.92
C LYS A 20 29.52 -37.51 -10.52
N LEU A 21 30.39 -37.48 -9.51
CA LEU A 21 30.05 -37.07 -8.15
C LEU A 21 29.59 -35.61 -8.08
N LEU A 22 30.33 -34.69 -8.72
CA LEU A 22 29.96 -33.28 -8.77
C LEU A 22 28.62 -33.06 -9.49
N LYS A 23 28.37 -33.77 -10.59
CA LYS A 23 27.08 -33.72 -11.29
C LYS A 23 25.93 -34.27 -10.44
N GLN A 24 26.16 -35.34 -9.68
CA GLN A 24 25.15 -35.87 -8.76
C GLN A 24 24.85 -34.90 -7.62
N GLU A 25 25.86 -34.25 -7.06
CA GLU A 25 25.65 -33.23 -6.03
C GLU A 25 24.90 -32.00 -6.58
N ASP A 26 25.26 -31.53 -7.78
CA ASP A 26 24.58 -30.40 -8.44
C ASP A 26 23.10 -30.73 -8.75
N GLU A 27 22.79 -31.92 -9.27
CA GLU A 27 21.40 -32.36 -9.50
C GLU A 27 20.60 -32.49 -8.18
N GLU A 28 21.25 -32.95 -7.10
CA GLU A 28 20.62 -33.03 -5.78
C GLU A 28 20.36 -31.63 -5.20
N ILE A 29 21.27 -30.68 -5.41
CA ILE A 29 21.14 -29.28 -5.01
C ILE A 29 20.03 -28.58 -5.81
N GLU A 30 19.97 -28.78 -7.13
CA GLU A 30 18.91 -28.22 -7.98
C GLU A 30 17.52 -28.76 -7.63
N SER A 31 17.43 -30.05 -7.29
CA SER A 31 16.22 -30.68 -6.77
C SER A 31 15.78 -30.08 -5.42
N LYS A 32 16.72 -29.90 -4.48
CA LYS A 32 16.46 -29.25 -3.18
C LYS A 32 16.06 -27.78 -3.31
N LEU A 33 16.59 -27.08 -4.31
CA LEU A 33 16.25 -25.69 -4.62
C LEU A 33 14.92 -25.53 -5.37
N GLY A 34 14.30 -26.63 -5.81
CA GLY A 34 13.02 -26.61 -6.52
C GLY A 34 13.07 -25.96 -7.91
N LEU A 35 14.27 -25.77 -8.47
CA LEU A 35 14.49 -25.10 -9.76
C LEU A 35 13.82 -25.85 -10.92
N ASN A 36 13.73 -27.18 -10.82
CA ASN A 36 13.15 -28.04 -11.85
C ASN A 36 11.62 -27.91 -11.98
N ASN A 37 10.93 -27.36 -10.97
CA ASN A 37 9.47 -27.23 -10.95
C ASN A 37 8.98 -25.76 -11.02
N GLY A 38 9.87 -24.79 -11.28
CA GLY A 38 9.49 -23.38 -11.43
C GLY A 38 8.99 -22.69 -10.14
N MET A 39 9.11 -23.33 -8.98
CA MET A 39 8.65 -22.81 -7.69
C MET A 39 9.85 -22.51 -6.80
N LEU A 40 10.42 -21.31 -6.94
CA LEU A 40 11.54 -20.85 -6.11
C LEU A 40 11.05 -20.60 -4.67
N ASN A 41 11.18 -21.60 -3.79
CA ASN A 41 10.96 -21.45 -2.35
C ASN A 41 12.27 -21.19 -1.62
N LEU A 42 12.90 -20.07 -1.98
CA LEU A 42 14.19 -19.63 -1.41
C LEU A 42 14.15 -19.55 0.12
N HIS A 43 12.99 -19.20 0.68
CA HIS A 43 12.78 -19.08 2.13
C HIS A 43 12.86 -20.42 2.89
N ARG A 44 12.52 -21.53 2.23
CA ARG A 44 12.60 -22.87 2.84
C ARG A 44 14.03 -23.41 2.83
N VAL A 45 14.72 -23.24 1.70
CA VAL A 45 16.09 -23.74 1.51
C VAL A 45 17.11 -23.00 2.39
N ILE A 46 16.94 -21.69 2.58
CA ILE A 46 17.78 -20.90 3.49
C ILE A 46 17.63 -21.35 4.95
N ASN A 47 16.45 -21.85 5.33
CA ASN A 47 16.16 -22.28 6.70
C ASN A 47 16.55 -23.75 6.96
N GLU A 48 16.53 -24.61 5.94
CA GLU A 48 16.87 -26.03 6.06
C GLU A 48 18.39 -26.30 6.00
N ASP A 49 19.20 -25.44 5.37
CA ASP A 49 20.66 -25.58 5.30
C ASP A 49 21.42 -24.51 6.12
N PRO A 50 21.92 -24.85 7.32
CA PRO A 50 22.69 -23.93 8.17
C PRO A 50 23.99 -23.43 7.51
N GLY A 51 24.56 -24.19 6.58
CA GLY A 51 25.80 -23.84 5.87
C GLY A 51 25.58 -22.74 4.84
N LEU A 52 24.47 -22.82 4.10
CA LEU A 52 24.05 -21.80 3.13
C LEU A 52 23.71 -20.49 3.83
N ARG A 53 22.99 -20.55 4.96
CA ARG A 53 22.66 -19.39 5.79
C ARG A 53 23.91 -18.63 6.25
N LYS A 54 24.93 -19.33 6.78
CA LYS A 54 26.22 -18.70 7.17
C LYS A 54 27.00 -18.11 6.01
N ARG A 55 26.78 -18.61 4.78
CA ARG A 55 27.43 -18.07 3.58
C ARG A 55 26.72 -16.82 3.11
N ILE A 56 25.40 -16.80 3.17
CA ILE A 56 24.56 -15.62 2.91
C ILE A 56 24.82 -14.54 3.95
N GLU A 57 24.88 -14.88 5.25
CA GLU A 57 25.23 -13.94 6.32
C GLU A 57 26.60 -13.29 6.07
N ARG A 58 27.62 -14.06 5.64
CA ARG A 58 28.94 -13.50 5.27
C ARG A 58 28.91 -12.62 4.02
N ILE A 59 28.01 -12.89 3.08
CA ILE A 59 27.81 -12.05 1.89
C ILE A 59 27.10 -10.75 2.31
N LEU A 60 26.03 -10.87 3.11
CA LEU A 60 25.32 -9.74 3.70
C LEU A 60 26.28 -8.85 4.51
N ASP A 61 27.09 -9.41 5.40
CA ASP A 61 28.09 -8.65 6.17
C ASP A 61 29.15 -7.96 5.29
N ARG A 62 29.46 -8.54 4.12
CA ARG A 62 30.44 -7.96 3.18
C ARG A 62 29.88 -6.78 2.40
N PHE A 63 28.61 -6.84 2.03
CA PHE A 63 27.95 -5.80 1.22
C PHE A 63 27.16 -4.79 2.07
N TYR A 64 26.75 -5.18 3.28
CA TYR A 64 26.02 -4.41 4.27
C TYR A 64 26.68 -4.61 5.65
N PRO A 65 27.88 -4.04 5.87
CA PRO A 65 28.58 -4.19 7.14
C PRO A 65 27.80 -3.53 8.28
N ASN A 66 27.05 -4.34 9.02
CA ASN A 66 26.55 -4.13 10.38
C ASN A 66 26.57 -2.69 10.94
N ASP A 67 25.62 -1.86 10.51
CA ASP A 67 25.05 -0.81 11.35
C ASP A 67 24.12 -1.48 12.39
N ILE A 68 24.73 -2.17 13.36
CA ILE A 68 24.03 -2.88 14.46
C ILE A 68 23.30 -1.91 15.41
N ASN A 69 23.37 -0.60 15.18
CA ASN A 69 22.56 0.41 15.88
C ASN A 69 21.27 0.83 15.15
N ALA A 70 20.93 0.26 13.99
CA ALA A 70 19.66 0.52 13.30
C ALA A 70 18.54 -0.47 13.69
N LYS A 71 18.41 -0.78 14.99
CA LYS A 71 17.16 -1.31 15.57
C LYS A 71 16.19 -0.20 16.00
N SER A 72 16.39 1.02 15.51
CA SER A 72 15.26 1.91 15.25
C SER A 72 14.51 1.34 14.06
N GLN A 73 13.18 1.24 14.15
CA GLN A 73 12.33 1.13 12.97
C GLN A 73 12.91 2.02 11.87
N GLU A 74 13.35 1.46 10.75
CA GLU A 74 13.56 2.22 9.52
C GLU A 74 12.17 2.70 9.07
N ASN A 75 11.64 3.71 9.76
CA ASN A 75 10.55 4.51 9.27
C ASN A 75 11.17 5.38 8.19
N ASN A 76 11.17 4.89 6.95
CA ASN A 76 11.41 5.75 5.79
C ASN A 76 10.49 6.98 5.95
N GLU A 77 10.99 8.19 5.67
CA GLU A 77 10.17 9.41 5.86
C GLU A 77 8.81 9.31 5.15
N GLU A 78 8.75 8.58 4.04
CA GLU A 78 7.54 8.32 3.29
C GLU A 78 6.49 7.51 4.07
N ASP A 79 6.91 6.63 4.97
CA ASP A 79 6.09 5.65 5.69
C ASP A 79 5.35 6.21 6.89
N VAL A 80 5.75 7.40 7.36
CA VAL A 80 5.10 8.11 8.47
C VAL A 80 3.62 8.38 8.15
N ASP A 81 3.28 8.55 6.87
CA ASP A 81 1.92 8.84 6.44
C ASP A 81 0.99 7.60 6.51
N ASP A 82 1.54 6.40 6.73
CA ASP A 82 0.77 5.16 6.78
C ASP A 82 0.22 4.80 8.15
N ILE A 83 0.81 5.34 9.22
CA ILE A 83 0.42 5.07 10.60
C ILE A 83 -0.48 6.22 11.09
N TYR A 84 -1.58 5.88 11.74
CA TYR A 84 -2.42 6.87 12.39
C TYR A 84 -1.81 7.29 13.74
N ASP A 85 -1.59 8.59 13.93
CA ASP A 85 -1.07 9.17 15.18
C ASP A 85 -2.13 10.07 15.85
N ALA A 86 -2.72 9.57 16.93
CA ALA A 86 -3.77 10.29 17.65
C ALA A 86 -3.27 11.59 18.30
N ASP A 87 -2.02 11.63 18.78
CA ASP A 87 -1.45 12.81 19.43
C ASP A 87 -1.16 13.92 18.43
N GLU A 88 -0.60 13.57 17.26
CA GLU A 88 -0.40 14.51 16.15
C GLU A 88 -1.74 15.14 15.74
N HIS A 89 -2.79 14.33 15.64
CA HIS A 89 -4.12 14.78 15.27
C HIS A 89 -4.71 15.76 16.30
N ARG A 90 -4.62 15.42 17.59
CA ARG A 90 -5.12 16.27 18.69
C ARG A 90 -4.40 17.63 18.73
N VAL A 91 -3.07 17.64 18.65
CA VAL A 91 -2.27 18.89 18.69
C VAL A 91 -2.66 19.82 17.54
N LYS A 92 -2.87 19.28 16.33
CA LYS A 92 -3.27 20.08 15.18
C LYS A 92 -4.71 20.60 15.29
N SER A 93 -5.63 19.80 15.83
CA SER A 93 -7.00 20.26 16.14
C SER A 93 -6.98 21.41 17.15
N ASP A 94 -6.26 21.25 18.26
CA ASP A 94 -6.15 22.28 19.31
C ASP A 94 -5.55 23.58 18.76
N ALA A 95 -4.55 23.48 17.89
CA ALA A 95 -3.95 24.65 17.25
C ALA A 95 -4.94 25.39 16.35
N LYS A 96 -5.78 24.67 15.58
CA LYS A 96 -6.79 25.28 14.70
C LYS A 96 -7.94 25.88 15.50
N LEU A 97 -8.46 25.18 16.50
CA LEU A 97 -9.55 25.65 17.36
C LEU A 97 -9.23 26.95 18.11
N ARG A 98 -7.95 27.21 18.42
CA ARG A 98 -7.51 28.47 19.04
C ARG A 98 -7.53 29.69 18.11
N ILE A 99 -7.61 29.47 16.79
CA ILE A 99 -7.54 30.54 15.77
C ILE A 99 -8.95 30.95 15.30
N VAL A 100 -9.95 30.09 15.47
CA VAL A 100 -11.33 30.36 15.03
C VAL A 100 -12.01 31.36 15.98
N ASP A 101 -11.78 32.64 15.75
CA ASP A 101 -12.48 33.74 16.41
C ASP A 101 -13.29 34.49 15.32
N THR A 102 -14.62 34.34 15.37
CA THR A 102 -15.69 35.03 14.61
C THR A 102 -16.03 34.60 13.16
N GLU A 103 -17.37 34.50 12.93
CA GLU A 103 -18.13 33.99 11.77
C GLU A 103 -17.99 32.48 11.49
N GLU A 104 -19.03 31.85 10.91
CA GLU A 104 -19.11 30.40 10.62
C GLU A 104 -18.06 29.98 9.56
N GLU A 105 -16.79 30.09 9.89
CA GLU A 105 -15.68 29.71 9.01
C GLU A 105 -15.70 28.19 8.86
N VAL A 106 -16.02 27.76 7.64
CA VAL A 106 -16.15 26.35 7.33
C VAL A 106 -14.79 25.81 6.87
N ILE A 107 -14.17 24.97 7.69
CA ILE A 107 -12.81 24.47 7.45
C ILE A 107 -12.85 23.08 6.79
N PRO A 108 -12.50 22.94 5.50
CA PRO A 108 -12.38 21.62 4.89
C PRO A 108 -11.20 20.85 5.48
N PRO A 109 -11.25 19.49 5.47
CA PRO A 109 -10.10 18.69 5.86
C PRO A 109 -8.88 18.99 4.96
N GLU A 110 -7.69 18.71 5.47
CA GLU A 110 -6.48 18.80 4.65
C GLU A 110 -6.59 17.88 3.42
N ASN A 111 -5.95 18.29 2.32
CA ASN A 111 -5.96 17.53 1.06
C ASN A 111 -7.37 17.22 0.51
N PHE A 112 -8.39 17.99 0.92
CA PHE A 112 -9.75 17.83 0.43
C PHE A 112 -9.87 18.24 -1.05
N SER A 113 -10.53 17.42 -1.86
CA SER A 113 -10.83 17.74 -3.26
C SER A 113 -12.04 16.96 -3.74
N HIS A 114 -12.78 17.55 -4.67
CA HIS A 114 -13.72 16.81 -5.52
C HIS A 114 -12.96 15.89 -6.48
N ILE A 115 -13.51 14.70 -6.75
CA ILE A 115 -12.96 13.75 -7.74
C ILE A 115 -13.83 13.77 -8.99
N VAL A 116 -15.10 13.36 -8.86
CA VAL A 116 -16.10 13.28 -9.93
C VAL A 116 -17.49 13.14 -9.32
N GLY A 117 -18.50 13.81 -9.89
CA GLY A 117 -19.89 13.68 -9.43
C GLY A 117 -20.03 14.06 -7.96
N GLU A 118 -20.42 13.10 -7.12
CA GLU A 118 -20.56 13.28 -5.67
C GLU A 118 -19.52 12.45 -4.88
N ILE A 119 -18.36 12.18 -5.50
CA ILE A 119 -17.23 11.47 -4.90
C ILE A 119 -16.13 12.49 -4.55
N TYR A 120 -15.72 12.49 -3.28
CA TYR A 120 -14.73 13.40 -2.72
C TYR A 120 -13.55 12.64 -2.13
N ARG A 121 -12.38 13.29 -2.04
CA ARG A 121 -11.20 12.80 -1.31
C ARG A 121 -10.80 13.76 -0.20
N SER A 122 -10.13 13.26 0.83
CA SER A 122 -9.42 14.08 1.81
C SER A 122 -8.34 13.33 2.59
N SER A 123 -7.62 14.05 3.44
CA SER A 123 -6.96 13.47 4.62
C SER A 123 -7.98 13.04 5.67
N PHE A 124 -7.50 12.48 6.78
CA PHE A 124 -8.33 12.10 7.91
C PHE A 124 -9.10 13.31 8.47
N PRO A 125 -10.44 13.25 8.51
CA PRO A 125 -11.27 14.33 9.05
C PRO A 125 -11.05 14.54 10.55
N ARG A 126 -11.05 15.80 10.98
CA ARG A 126 -10.97 16.20 12.38
C ARG A 126 -12.23 16.95 12.82
N PRO A 127 -12.43 17.15 14.14
CA PRO A 127 -13.63 17.80 14.66
C PRO A 127 -13.91 19.17 14.06
N GLU A 128 -12.87 19.96 13.78
CA GLU A 128 -13.00 21.26 13.11
C GLU A 128 -13.58 21.16 11.69
N ASN A 129 -13.52 19.98 11.05
CA ASN A 129 -14.01 19.75 9.70
C ASN A 129 -15.45 19.22 9.66
N PHE A 130 -15.99 18.75 10.78
CA PHE A 130 -17.31 18.12 10.83
C PHE A 130 -18.44 19.04 10.32
N PRO A 131 -18.47 20.34 10.64
CA PRO A 131 -19.46 21.26 10.09
C PRO A 131 -19.42 21.34 8.56
N PHE A 132 -18.22 21.35 7.95
CA PHE A 132 -18.06 21.35 6.49
C PHE A 132 -18.63 20.09 5.85
N LEU A 133 -18.29 18.92 6.41
CA LEU A 133 -18.69 17.63 5.89
C LEU A 133 -20.20 17.39 5.98
N GLN A 134 -20.81 17.87 7.07
CA GLN A 134 -22.25 17.71 7.30
C GLN A 134 -23.08 18.77 6.57
N ASN A 135 -22.72 20.05 6.68
CA ASN A 135 -23.60 21.14 6.24
C ASN A 135 -23.36 21.52 4.77
N SER A 136 -22.09 21.56 4.35
CA SER A 136 -21.73 22.00 3.00
C SER A 136 -21.79 20.86 1.99
N ILE A 137 -21.14 19.73 2.30
CA ILE A 137 -21.09 18.57 1.38
C ILE A 137 -22.30 17.64 1.56
N LYS A 138 -22.90 17.60 2.75
CA LYS A 138 -24.04 16.73 3.09
C LYS A 138 -23.75 15.27 2.80
N LEU A 139 -22.61 14.79 3.31
CA LEU A 139 -22.16 13.42 3.11
C LEU A 139 -23.21 12.41 3.57
N LYS A 140 -23.37 11.37 2.77
CA LYS A 140 -24.18 10.19 3.09
C LYS A 140 -23.31 9.06 3.60
N SER A 141 -22.10 8.94 3.08
CA SER A 141 -21.17 7.91 3.50
C SER A 141 -19.71 8.37 3.52
N ILE A 142 -18.91 7.70 4.33
CA ILE A 142 -17.47 7.87 4.41
C ILE A 142 -16.83 6.50 4.20
N MET A 143 -15.80 6.45 3.37
CA MET A 143 -14.97 5.28 3.17
C MET A 143 -13.55 5.55 3.67
N VAL A 144 -13.15 4.78 4.68
CA VAL A 144 -11.82 4.82 5.27
C VAL A 144 -10.99 3.64 4.77
N LEU A 145 -9.76 3.94 4.32
CA LEU A 145 -8.84 2.96 3.73
C LEU A 145 -7.79 2.42 4.70
N ILE A 146 -7.96 2.69 6.00
CA ILE A 146 -6.98 2.33 7.04
C ILE A 146 -7.48 1.11 7.83
N PRO A 147 -6.60 0.15 8.16
CA PRO A 147 -6.98 -1.03 8.95
C PRO A 147 -7.18 -0.73 10.44
N GLU A 148 -6.66 0.38 10.94
CA GLU A 148 -6.75 0.78 12.35
C GLU A 148 -8.17 1.15 12.76
N ASP A 149 -8.46 1.03 14.07
CA ASP A 149 -9.76 1.41 14.63
C ASP A 149 -10.03 2.91 14.46
N TYR A 150 -11.27 3.22 14.09
CA TYR A 150 -11.68 4.59 13.90
C TYR A 150 -11.88 5.30 15.25
N PRO A 151 -11.43 6.55 15.43
CA PRO A 151 -11.60 7.31 16.67
C PRO A 151 -13.09 7.46 17.03
N GLN A 152 -13.39 7.33 18.34
CA GLN A 152 -14.76 7.39 18.85
C GLN A 152 -15.44 8.72 18.56
N GLU A 153 -14.72 9.84 18.66
CA GLU A 153 -15.26 11.18 18.36
C GLU A 153 -15.81 11.27 16.92
N ASN A 154 -15.08 10.69 15.95
CA ASN A 154 -15.54 10.65 14.57
C ASN A 154 -16.72 9.66 14.40
N LEU A 155 -16.71 8.52 15.09
CA LEU A 155 -17.82 7.56 15.07
C LEU A 155 -19.11 8.18 15.61
N ASP A 156 -19.01 8.94 16.70
CA ASP A 156 -20.13 9.64 17.32
C ASP A 156 -20.70 10.70 16.37
N PHE A 157 -19.84 11.49 15.72
CA PHE A 157 -20.25 12.44 14.69
C PHE A 157 -20.99 11.75 13.54
N MET A 158 -20.44 10.64 13.02
CA MET A 158 -21.08 9.90 11.92
C MET A 158 -22.43 9.32 12.33
N SER A 159 -22.54 8.81 13.56
CA SER A 159 -23.80 8.29 14.11
C SER A 159 -24.86 9.39 14.21
N GLN A 160 -24.50 10.56 14.74
CA GLN A 160 -25.40 11.71 14.85
C GLN A 160 -25.82 12.28 13.49
N ALA A 161 -24.87 12.37 12.55
CA ALA A 161 -25.10 12.85 11.19
C ALA A 161 -25.74 11.80 10.26
N LYS A 162 -25.95 10.56 10.73
CA LYS A 162 -26.45 9.41 9.95
C LYS A 162 -25.58 9.07 8.72
N ILE A 163 -24.28 9.25 8.86
CA ILE A 163 -23.29 8.94 7.84
C ILE A 163 -22.89 7.47 7.97
N LYS A 164 -22.97 6.72 6.87
CA LYS A 164 -22.54 5.32 6.84
C LYS A 164 -21.03 5.22 6.67
N LEU A 165 -20.35 4.51 7.59
CA LEU A 165 -18.92 4.20 7.48
C LEU A 165 -18.69 2.90 6.70
N PHE A 166 -17.79 2.93 5.72
CA PHE A 166 -17.22 1.77 5.06
C PHE A 166 -15.73 1.70 5.39
N GLN A 167 -15.31 0.64 6.06
CA GLN A 167 -13.89 0.44 6.40
C GLN A 167 -13.30 -0.67 5.52
N ILE A 168 -12.29 -0.31 4.73
CA ILE A 168 -11.55 -1.23 3.86
C ILE A 168 -10.08 -1.07 4.18
N GLY A 169 -9.59 -1.86 5.13
CA GLY A 169 -8.22 -1.77 5.60
C GLY A 169 -7.21 -2.18 4.53
N MET A 170 -6.56 -1.21 3.90
CA MET A 170 -5.46 -1.45 2.97
C MET A 170 -4.13 -1.28 3.70
N SER A 171 -3.27 -2.29 3.62
CA SER A 171 -1.86 -2.14 3.95
C SER A 171 -1.20 -1.16 2.97
N GLY A 172 -0.36 -0.24 3.44
CA GLY A 172 0.35 0.68 2.55
C GLY A 172 1.25 -0.07 1.56
N ASN A 173 1.41 0.45 0.34
CA ASN A 173 2.40 -0.08 -0.61
C ASN A 173 3.80 0.35 -0.13
N LYS A 174 4.60 -0.61 0.34
CA LYS A 174 5.93 -0.36 0.89
C LYS A 174 6.94 -1.37 0.33
N GLU A 175 8.12 -0.88 -0.01
CA GLU A 175 9.26 -1.76 -0.22
C GLU A 175 9.63 -2.47 1.09
N PRO A 176 10.07 -3.74 1.06
CA PRO A 176 10.35 -4.52 -0.14
C PRO A 176 9.21 -5.45 -0.58
N PHE A 177 8.12 -5.61 0.19
CA PHE A 177 7.15 -6.70 -0.04
C PHE A 177 5.68 -6.42 0.33
N VAL A 178 5.29 -5.17 0.62
CA VAL A 178 3.88 -4.87 0.98
C VAL A 178 3.16 -4.30 -0.24
N ASN A 179 2.15 -5.03 -0.74
CA ASN A 179 1.33 -4.63 -1.86
C ASN A 179 -0.15 -4.59 -1.45
N ILE A 180 -0.90 -3.61 -1.95
CA ILE A 180 -2.36 -3.56 -1.80
C ILE A 180 -2.95 -4.71 -2.64
N PRO A 181 -3.72 -5.63 -2.04
CA PRO A 181 -4.32 -6.71 -2.81
C PRO A 181 -5.42 -6.16 -3.73
N SER A 182 -5.41 -6.57 -5.00
CA SER A 182 -6.35 -6.11 -6.04
C SER A 182 -7.82 -6.37 -5.70
N ASP A 183 -8.12 -7.41 -4.92
CA ASP A 183 -9.49 -7.72 -4.48
C ASP A 183 -10.05 -6.69 -3.49
N LEU A 184 -9.21 -6.16 -2.57
CA LEU A 184 -9.64 -5.09 -1.67
C LEU A 184 -9.89 -3.80 -2.45
N LEU A 185 -9.04 -3.50 -3.43
CA LEU A 185 -9.24 -2.35 -4.31
C LEU A 185 -10.54 -2.47 -5.10
N THR A 186 -10.82 -3.65 -5.65
CA THR A 186 -12.07 -3.92 -6.38
C THR A 186 -13.28 -3.70 -5.48
N SER A 187 -13.23 -4.19 -4.24
CA SER A 187 -14.29 -4.00 -3.25
C SER A 187 -14.48 -2.51 -2.90
N ALA A 188 -13.39 -1.76 -2.76
CA ALA A 188 -13.42 -0.32 -2.53
C ALA A 188 -13.97 0.46 -3.72
N LEU A 189 -13.62 0.06 -4.95
CA LEU A 189 -14.17 0.66 -6.16
C LEU A 189 -15.67 0.41 -6.27
N GLU A 190 -16.16 -0.80 -5.97
CA GLU A 190 -17.60 -1.11 -5.97
C GLU A 190 -18.38 -0.22 -5.00
N VAL A 191 -17.84 0.05 -3.81
CA VAL A 191 -18.45 0.95 -2.84
C VAL A 191 -18.39 2.41 -3.33
N ALA A 192 -17.24 2.82 -3.87
CA ALA A 192 -16.99 4.20 -4.30
C ALA A 192 -17.86 4.62 -5.49
N ILE A 193 -18.04 3.75 -6.48
CA ILE A 193 -18.78 4.09 -7.71
C ILE A 193 -20.28 3.84 -7.59
N ASN A 194 -20.75 3.18 -6.52
CA ASN A 194 -22.17 2.94 -6.30
C ASN A 194 -22.91 4.25 -5.98
N PRO A 195 -23.83 4.74 -6.84
CA PRO A 195 -24.56 5.99 -6.62
C PRO A 195 -25.42 5.98 -5.35
N GLU A 196 -25.81 4.81 -4.84
CA GLU A 196 -26.58 4.72 -3.60
C GLU A 196 -25.79 5.20 -2.37
N ASN A 197 -24.47 5.19 -2.44
CA ASN A 197 -23.60 5.64 -1.35
C ASN A 197 -23.28 7.14 -1.44
N HIS A 198 -23.62 7.80 -2.54
CA HIS A 198 -23.27 9.20 -2.77
C HIS A 198 -24.20 10.17 -2.01
N PRO A 199 -23.69 11.33 -1.54
CA PRO A 199 -22.31 11.79 -1.59
C PRO A 199 -21.35 11.03 -0.66
N ILE A 200 -20.17 10.65 -1.19
CA ILE A 200 -19.18 9.82 -0.50
C ILE A 200 -17.83 10.53 -0.36
N LEU A 201 -17.23 10.44 0.84
CA LEU A 201 -15.87 10.89 1.09
C LEU A 201 -14.92 9.70 1.23
N ILE A 202 -13.82 9.72 0.48
CA ILE A 202 -12.76 8.73 0.51
C ILE A 202 -11.55 9.32 1.24
N HIS A 203 -11.08 8.66 2.29
CA HIS A 203 -9.87 9.11 2.98
C HIS A 203 -9.01 7.96 3.53
N CYS A 204 -7.74 8.28 3.77
CA CYS A 204 -6.84 7.50 4.61
C CYS A 204 -6.32 8.42 5.72
N ASN A 205 -5.08 8.25 6.18
CA ASN A 205 -4.48 9.18 7.15
C ASN A 205 -4.23 10.56 6.52
N ARG A 206 -3.44 10.63 5.44
CA ARG A 206 -3.09 11.90 4.78
C ARG A 206 -3.76 12.14 3.43
N GLY A 207 -4.57 11.19 2.97
CA GLY A 207 -5.26 11.27 1.68
C GLY A 207 -4.31 11.19 0.48
N LYS A 208 -3.12 10.59 0.65
CA LYS A 208 -2.03 10.55 -0.35
C LYS A 208 -1.93 9.22 -1.07
N HIS A 209 -1.35 8.20 -0.42
CA HIS A 209 -1.00 6.91 -1.02
C HIS A 209 -2.23 6.04 -1.30
N ARG A 210 -2.84 5.46 -0.26
CA ARG A 210 -4.03 4.58 -0.38
C ARG A 210 -5.19 5.24 -1.12
N THR A 211 -5.54 6.47 -0.73
CA THR A 211 -6.57 7.26 -1.42
C THR A 211 -6.17 7.59 -2.85
N GLY A 212 -4.90 7.91 -3.10
CA GLY A 212 -4.39 8.21 -4.44
C GLY A 212 -4.46 7.01 -5.38
N CYS A 213 -4.10 5.82 -4.91
CA CYS A 213 -4.24 4.56 -5.66
C CYS A 213 -5.69 4.33 -6.08
N LEU A 214 -6.62 4.43 -5.12
CA LEU A 214 -8.03 4.21 -5.42
C LEU A 214 -8.58 5.25 -6.40
N VAL A 215 -8.25 6.53 -6.21
CA VAL A 215 -8.65 7.60 -7.13
C VAL A 215 -8.06 7.37 -8.51
N GLY A 216 -6.79 6.96 -8.61
CA GLY A 216 -6.14 6.63 -9.87
C GLY A 216 -6.87 5.51 -10.62
N CYS A 217 -7.34 4.48 -9.91
CA CYS A 217 -8.15 3.42 -10.51
C CYS A 217 -9.54 3.89 -10.92
N ILE A 218 -10.16 4.82 -10.19
CA ILE A 218 -11.39 5.50 -10.65
C ILE A 218 -11.13 6.23 -11.97
N ARG A 219 -10.02 6.97 -12.10
CA ARG A 219 -9.65 7.65 -13.35
C ARG A 219 -9.40 6.67 -14.50
N ARG A 220 -8.86 5.49 -14.22
CA ARG A 220 -8.74 4.40 -15.22
C ARG A 220 -10.11 3.95 -15.72
N LEU A 221 -11.12 3.82 -14.84
CA LEU A 221 -12.49 3.52 -15.25
C LEU A 221 -13.12 4.62 -16.12
N GLN A 222 -12.66 5.86 -15.95
CA GLN A 222 -13.05 7.00 -16.78
C GLN A 222 -12.27 7.08 -18.11
N ASN A 223 -11.39 6.11 -18.40
CA ASN A 223 -10.51 6.08 -19.56
C ASN A 223 -9.60 7.32 -19.69
N TRP A 224 -9.12 7.85 -18.56
CA TRP A 224 -8.08 8.89 -18.58
C TRP A 224 -6.73 8.32 -19.02
N SER A 225 -5.87 9.18 -19.59
CA SER A 225 -4.49 8.79 -19.91
C SER A 225 -3.67 8.62 -18.63
N LEU A 226 -2.79 7.62 -18.60
CA LEU A 226 -1.90 7.37 -17.44
C LEU A 226 -1.08 8.62 -17.07
N THR A 227 -0.69 9.44 -18.05
CA THR A 227 0.00 10.71 -17.81
C THR A 227 -0.79 11.63 -16.89
N MET A 228 -2.09 11.82 -17.15
CA MET A 228 -2.95 12.68 -16.32
C MET A 228 -3.27 12.05 -14.97
N ILE A 229 -3.38 10.73 -14.93
CA ILE A 229 -3.61 9.99 -13.68
C ILE A 229 -2.41 10.15 -12.73
N PHE A 230 -1.20 9.97 -13.25
CA PHE A 230 0.02 10.10 -12.45
C PHE A 230 0.30 11.55 -12.05
N ASP A 231 -0.03 12.52 -12.91
CA ASP A 231 0.05 13.94 -12.56
C ASP A 231 -0.90 14.29 -11.40
N GLU A 232 -2.17 13.86 -11.48
CA GLU A 232 -3.14 14.05 -10.39
C GLU A 232 -2.67 13.37 -9.09
N TYR A 233 -2.18 12.13 -9.18
CA TYR A 233 -1.63 11.42 -8.03
C TYR A 233 -0.47 12.20 -7.39
N ARG A 234 0.53 12.60 -8.17
CA ARG A 234 1.72 13.32 -7.68
C ARG A 234 1.35 14.65 -7.05
N ARG A 235 0.39 15.37 -7.64
CA ARG A 235 -0.12 16.64 -7.09
C ARG A 235 -0.65 16.49 -5.67
N PHE A 236 -1.43 15.43 -5.40
CA PHE A 236 -1.99 15.19 -4.06
C PHE A 236 -1.05 14.44 -3.12
N ALA A 237 -0.09 13.68 -3.66
CA ALA A 237 0.89 12.92 -2.88
C ALA A 237 2.15 13.72 -2.52
N PHE A 238 2.38 14.88 -3.15
CA PHE A 238 3.53 15.73 -2.86
C PHE A 238 3.65 16.06 -1.35
N PRO A 239 4.87 16.06 -0.78
CA PRO A 239 6.17 15.75 -1.38
C PRO A 239 6.54 14.25 -1.41
N LYS A 240 5.67 13.37 -0.88
CA LYS A 240 5.96 11.95 -0.64
C LYS A 240 5.30 11.05 -1.69
N ALA A 241 5.45 11.37 -2.97
CA ALA A 241 4.84 10.58 -4.04
C ALA A 241 5.63 9.28 -4.26
N ARG A 242 4.95 8.12 -4.19
CA ARG A 242 5.58 6.80 -4.34
C ARG A 242 5.47 6.31 -5.78
N ALA A 243 6.54 5.70 -6.29
CA ALA A 243 6.54 5.08 -7.61
C ALA A 243 5.69 3.79 -7.63
N LEU A 244 5.73 3.00 -6.54
CA LEU A 244 4.96 1.77 -6.40
C LEU A 244 3.45 1.98 -6.52
N ASP A 245 2.93 3.10 -6.01
CA ASP A 245 1.51 3.45 -6.15
C ASP A 245 1.12 3.69 -7.61
N GLN A 246 1.99 4.36 -8.37
CA GLN A 246 1.76 4.61 -9.81
C GLN A 246 1.82 3.30 -10.60
N GLN A 247 2.81 2.46 -10.31
CA GLN A 247 2.93 1.13 -10.91
C GLN A 247 1.71 0.26 -10.58
N PHE A 248 1.21 0.33 -9.35
CA PHE A 248 -0.01 -0.37 -8.95
C PHE A 248 -1.23 0.09 -9.75
N ILE A 249 -1.41 1.41 -9.91
CA ILE A 249 -2.49 1.97 -10.75
C ILE A 249 -2.37 1.45 -12.19
N GLU A 250 -1.15 1.40 -12.75
CA GLU A 250 -0.90 0.90 -14.11
C GLU A 250 -1.21 -0.59 -14.28
N MET A 251 -0.80 -1.41 -13.32
CA MET A 251 -0.92 -2.88 -13.40
C MET A 251 -2.28 -3.41 -12.93
N TYR A 252 -3.13 -2.58 -12.33
CA TYR A 252 -4.45 -3.01 -11.88
C TYR A 252 -5.30 -3.55 -13.04
N ASP A 253 -5.92 -4.71 -12.86
CA ASP A 253 -6.87 -5.28 -13.81
C ASP A 253 -8.29 -4.81 -13.47
N GLU A 254 -8.83 -3.93 -14.30
CA GLU A 254 -10.17 -3.38 -14.12
C GLU A 254 -11.29 -4.15 -14.82
N GLU A 255 -11.03 -5.31 -15.44
CA GLU A 255 -12.06 -6.08 -16.17
C GLU A 255 -13.23 -6.48 -15.26
N LYS A 256 -12.93 -6.96 -14.06
CA LYS A 256 -13.92 -7.41 -13.07
C LYS A 256 -14.86 -6.27 -12.68
N ILE A 257 -14.31 -5.12 -12.31
CA ILE A 257 -15.10 -3.95 -11.88
C ILE A 257 -15.85 -3.33 -13.06
N LYS A 258 -15.27 -3.29 -14.27
CA LYS A 258 -15.95 -2.81 -15.47
C LYS A 258 -17.20 -3.65 -15.76
N LYS A 259 -17.09 -4.97 -15.67
CA LYS A 259 -18.23 -5.88 -15.86
C LYS A 259 -19.35 -5.59 -14.87
N THR A 260 -19.05 -5.55 -13.57
CA THR A 260 -20.02 -5.25 -12.51
C THR A 260 -20.66 -3.87 -12.69
N ALA A 261 -19.85 -2.86 -13.05
CA ALA A 261 -20.33 -1.49 -13.27
C ALA A 261 -21.22 -1.37 -14.53
N HIS A 262 -20.96 -2.15 -15.57
CA HIS A 262 -21.83 -2.25 -16.74
C HIS A 262 -23.16 -2.94 -16.42
N GLU A 263 -23.12 -4.07 -15.70
CA GLU A 263 -24.33 -4.80 -15.27
C GLU A 263 -25.26 -3.91 -14.43
N LYS A 264 -24.69 -3.11 -13.53
CA LYS A 264 -25.43 -2.19 -12.65
C LYS A 264 -25.66 -0.78 -13.25
N LYS A 265 -25.23 -0.53 -14.49
CA LYS A 265 -25.35 0.77 -15.19
C LYS A 265 -24.74 1.95 -14.44
N TRP A 266 -23.61 1.73 -13.77
CA TRP A 266 -22.86 2.77 -13.06
C TRP A 266 -21.91 3.57 -13.98
N LEU A 267 -21.58 3.02 -15.16
CA LEU A 267 -20.77 3.69 -16.18
C LEU A 267 -21.67 4.29 -17.30
N PRO A 268 -21.30 5.47 -17.86
CA PRO A 268 -20.16 6.32 -17.47
C PRO A 268 -20.41 7.08 -16.16
N ILE A 269 -19.34 7.29 -15.38
CA ILE A 269 -19.42 8.11 -14.16
C ILE A 269 -19.67 9.56 -14.57
N LYS A 270 -20.79 10.12 -14.10
CA LYS A 270 -21.21 11.50 -14.42
C LYS A 270 -20.47 12.51 -13.56
N TRP A 271 -20.16 13.65 -14.17
CA TRP A 271 -19.60 14.82 -13.49
C TRP A 271 -20.67 15.62 -12.77
#